data_AF-A0A6C0C484-F1
#
_entry.id   AF-A0A6C0C484-F1
#
_cell.length_a   1.000
_cell.length_b   1.000
_cell.length_c   1.000
_cell.angle_alpha   90.00
_cell.angle_beta   90.00
_cell.angle_gamma   90.00
#
_symmetry.space_group_name_H-M   'P 1'
#
loop_
_entity.id
_entity.type
_entity.pdbx_description
1 polymer ?
#
loop_
_entity_poly.entity_id
_entity_poly.type
_entity_poly.pdbx_seq_one_letter_code
_entity_poly.pdbx_strand_id
1 'polypeptide(L)'
;MDSSDDESYASSIDSEDEENMDNVYYDDQDYHDDERIDNNYYIGSTGVVDDKLLLLSVVSPKSFFKYRIDDVLNFLKHQSLIYTSNTEIQIIKVKYYHSGNDVYYTSINKTYYLRIIQRLWRKRLKEREEFYRKRVNIFALRHRELNGCWPEGLNNKPGLHGLLCNK
;
A
#
# COMPACT_ATOMS: atom_id res chain seq x y z
N MET A 1 -9.07 -54.73 6.20
CA MET A 1 -10.16 -54.18 5.36
C MET A 1 -11.03 -53.41 6.33
N ASP A 2 -10.93 -52.09 6.46
CA ASP A 2 -10.69 -51.07 5.45
C ASP A 2 -9.86 -49.92 6.07
N SER A 3 -8.81 -49.51 5.39
CA SER A 3 -7.92 -48.40 5.76
C SER A 3 -7.90 -47.51 4.53
N SER A 4 -8.75 -46.49 4.52
CA SER A 4 -8.93 -45.60 3.38
C SER A 4 -9.06 -44.18 3.89
N ASP A 5 -7.99 -43.44 3.59
CA ASP A 5 -8.00 -42.06 3.12
C ASP A 5 -8.40 -40.95 4.10
N ASP A 6 -7.40 -40.45 4.83
CA ASP A 6 -7.43 -39.11 5.42
C ASP A 6 -6.14 -38.32 5.08
N GLU A 7 -5.69 -38.46 3.82
CA GLU A 7 -4.54 -37.75 3.24
C GLU A 7 -5.02 -37.03 1.97
N SER A 8 -5.78 -35.93 2.11
CA SER A 8 -6.18 -35.15 0.93
C SER A 8 -6.36 -33.64 1.12
N TYR A 9 -5.74 -33.01 2.13
CA TYR A 9 -5.77 -31.55 2.27
C TYR A 9 -4.40 -30.88 2.19
N ALA A 10 -3.40 -31.56 1.64
CA ALA A 10 -2.20 -30.90 1.14
C ALA A 10 -2.59 -30.12 -0.13
N SER A 11 -2.91 -28.84 0.06
CA SER A 11 -3.08 -27.86 -1.00
C SER A 11 -1.92 -27.98 -1.98
N SER A 12 -2.21 -28.35 -3.23
CA SER A 12 -1.24 -28.40 -4.33
C SER A 12 -0.75 -26.99 -4.64
N ILE A 13 0.23 -26.51 -3.88
CA ILE A 13 1.06 -25.39 -4.30
C ILE A 13 1.89 -25.91 -5.49
N ASP A 14 1.93 -25.12 -6.57
CA ASP A 14 2.78 -25.44 -7.71
C ASP A 14 4.23 -25.44 -7.23
N SER A 15 5.02 -26.45 -7.61
CA SER A 15 6.42 -26.59 -7.17
C SER A 15 7.26 -25.34 -7.47
N GLU A 16 6.90 -24.61 -8.52
CA GLU A 16 7.56 -23.34 -8.88
C GLU A 16 7.22 -22.20 -7.90
N ASP A 17 5.99 -22.13 -7.39
CA ASP A 17 5.57 -21.12 -6.41
C ASP A 17 6.25 -21.35 -5.06
N GLU A 18 6.42 -22.62 -4.67
CA GLU A 18 7.19 -23.03 -3.49
C GLU A 18 8.67 -22.62 -3.62
N GLU A 19 9.32 -22.93 -4.74
CA GLU A 19 10.73 -22.57 -4.97
C GLU A 19 10.94 -21.05 -4.97
N ASN A 20 10.05 -20.29 -5.60
CA ASN A 20 10.13 -18.83 -5.62
C ASN A 20 9.95 -18.22 -4.23
N MET A 21 9.05 -18.76 -3.42
CA MET A 21 8.87 -18.33 -2.04
C MET A 21 10.12 -18.59 -1.19
N ASP A 22 10.72 -19.77 -1.31
CA ASP A 22 11.95 -20.13 -0.62
C ASP A 22 13.10 -19.20 -1.01
N ASN A 23 13.19 -18.84 -2.29
CA ASN A 23 14.17 -17.85 -2.76
C ASN A 23 14.00 -16.47 -2.12
N VAL A 24 12.75 -16.03 -1.86
CA VAL A 24 12.51 -14.80 -1.09
C VAL A 24 13.03 -14.96 0.35
N TYR A 25 12.71 -16.08 1.00
CA TYR A 25 13.13 -16.36 2.37
C TYR A 25 14.65 -16.36 2.54
N TYR A 26 15.39 -17.08 1.70
CA TYR A 26 16.85 -17.16 1.79
C TYR A 26 17.53 -15.81 1.54
N ASP A 27 17.00 -14.99 0.63
CA ASP A 27 17.54 -13.66 0.35
C ASP A 27 17.28 -12.65 1.48
N ASP A 28 16.21 -12.84 2.25
CA ASP A 28 15.79 -11.94 3.34
C ASP A 28 16.08 -12.46 4.75
N GLN A 29 16.71 -13.64 4.89
CA GLN A 29 16.90 -14.30 6.18
C GLN A 29 17.50 -13.36 7.25
N ASP A 30 18.58 -12.66 6.93
CA ASP A 30 19.21 -11.70 7.86
C ASP A 30 18.25 -10.55 8.24
N TYR A 31 17.43 -10.09 7.30
CA TYR A 31 16.45 -9.01 7.54
C TYR A 31 15.30 -9.46 8.45
N HIS A 32 14.99 -10.75 8.48
CA HIS A 32 14.00 -11.32 9.39
C HIS A 32 14.47 -11.37 10.83
N ASP A 33 15.75 -11.63 11.04
CA ASP A 33 16.37 -11.73 12.37
C ASP A 33 16.60 -10.34 13.01
N ASP A 34 16.62 -9.27 12.20
CA ASP A 34 16.77 -7.90 12.69
C ASP A 34 15.62 -7.44 13.59
N GLU A 35 15.97 -6.87 14.75
CA GLU A 35 15.02 -6.23 15.65
C GLU A 35 14.31 -5.05 14.95
N ARG A 36 12.99 -4.96 15.13
CA ARG A 36 12.22 -3.85 14.59
C ARG A 36 12.50 -2.59 15.41
N ILE A 37 12.70 -1.49 14.69
CA ILE A 37 13.10 -0.21 15.27
C ILE A 37 11.85 0.64 15.42
N ASP A 38 11.67 1.23 16.60
CA ASP A 38 10.59 2.16 16.86
C ASP A 38 10.61 3.32 15.85
N ASN A 39 9.41 3.75 15.43
CA ASN A 39 9.18 4.81 14.46
C ASN A 39 9.76 4.58 13.05
N ASN A 40 10.24 3.37 12.72
CA ASN A 40 10.73 3.04 11.40
C ASN A 40 9.63 2.50 10.47
N TYR A 41 9.92 2.45 9.17
CA TYR A 41 9.03 2.00 8.11
C TYR A 41 9.45 0.65 7.54
N TYR A 42 8.47 -0.19 7.27
CA TYR A 42 8.64 -1.55 6.78
C TYR A 42 7.67 -1.81 5.63
N ILE A 43 8.04 -2.71 4.72
CA ILE A 43 7.15 -3.26 3.70
C ILE A 43 6.73 -4.64 4.18
N GLY A 44 5.44 -4.92 4.18
CA GLY A 44 4.96 -6.19 4.73
C GLY A 44 3.45 -6.28 4.82
N SER A 45 2.99 -7.22 5.65
CA SER A 45 1.58 -7.44 5.92
C SER A 45 1.22 -7.08 7.37
N THR A 46 -0.06 -6.80 7.58
CA THR A 46 -0.60 -6.50 8.91
C THR A 46 -1.84 -7.33 9.21
N GLY A 47 -2.10 -7.52 10.50
CA GLY A 47 -3.29 -8.16 11.04
C GLY A 47 -3.96 -7.27 12.07
N VAL A 48 -5.26 -7.46 12.28
CA VAL A 48 -6.01 -6.74 13.32
C VAL A 48 -6.23 -7.68 14.50
N VAL A 49 -5.80 -7.26 15.68
CA VAL A 49 -6.00 -7.96 16.95
C VAL A 49 -6.42 -6.90 17.98
N ASP A 50 -7.56 -7.10 18.64
CA ASP A 50 -8.13 -6.18 19.64
C ASP A 50 -8.17 -4.71 19.17
N ASP A 51 -8.70 -4.48 17.97
CA ASP A 51 -8.77 -3.16 17.29
C ASP A 51 -7.41 -2.47 17.05
N LYS A 52 -6.30 -3.18 17.25
CA LYS A 52 -4.94 -2.71 16.97
C LYS A 52 -4.38 -3.40 15.73
N LEU A 53 -3.63 -2.64 14.96
CA LEU A 53 -2.91 -3.17 13.81
C LEU A 53 -1.57 -3.73 14.30
N LEU A 54 -1.31 -5.00 14.01
CA LEU A 54 -0.04 -5.67 14.30
C LEU A 54 0.73 -5.91 13.00
N LEU A 55 2.05 -5.83 13.09
CA LEU A 55 2.96 -6.23 12.03
C LEU A 55 3.04 -7.75 12.05
N LEU A 56 2.75 -8.42 10.92
CA LEU A 56 2.76 -9.87 10.87
C LEU A 56 4.04 -10.40 10.22
N SER A 57 4.26 -10.00 8.97
CA SER A 57 5.41 -10.40 8.17
C SER A 57 5.94 -9.19 7.42
N VAL A 58 7.25 -9.19 7.14
CA VAL A 58 7.93 -8.13 6.41
C VAL A 58 8.77 -8.71 5.29
N VAL A 59 9.12 -7.87 4.34
CA VAL A 59 10.06 -8.16 3.27
C VAL A 59 11.01 -6.96 3.18
N SER A 60 12.29 -7.22 2.91
CA SER A 60 13.25 -6.16 2.71
C SER A 60 12.90 -5.36 1.44
N PRO A 61 13.26 -4.07 1.38
CA PRO A 61 13.10 -3.30 0.14
C PRO A 61 13.82 -3.95 -1.05
N LYS A 62 14.97 -4.59 -0.82
CA LYS A 62 15.75 -5.27 -1.86
C LYS A 62 14.95 -6.42 -2.47
N SER A 63 14.39 -7.30 -1.65
CA SER A 63 13.60 -8.45 -2.12
C SER A 63 12.26 -8.03 -2.70
N PHE A 64 11.61 -7.02 -2.12
CA PHE A 64 10.37 -6.45 -2.66
C PHE A 64 10.50 -5.98 -4.13
N PHE A 65 11.64 -5.38 -4.50
CA PHE A 65 11.89 -4.94 -5.87
C PHE A 65 12.55 -6.01 -6.77
N LYS A 66 13.03 -7.12 -6.20
CA LYS A 66 13.67 -8.22 -6.93
C LYS A 66 12.63 -9.22 -7.47
N TYR A 67 11.66 -9.60 -6.65
CA TYR A 67 10.70 -10.66 -6.93
C TYR A 67 9.35 -10.12 -7.44
N ARG A 68 8.49 -11.00 -7.99
CA ARG A 68 7.15 -10.58 -8.42
C ARG A 68 6.30 -10.28 -7.20
N ILE A 69 5.32 -9.40 -7.39
CA ILE A 69 4.41 -8.99 -6.31
C ILE A 69 3.65 -10.18 -5.71
N ASP A 70 3.31 -11.17 -6.54
CA ASP A 70 2.58 -12.37 -6.14
C ASP A 70 3.45 -13.29 -5.29
N ASP A 71 4.71 -13.51 -5.68
CA ASP A 71 5.69 -14.31 -4.92
C ASP A 71 5.92 -13.69 -3.53
N VAL A 72 6.12 -12.36 -3.48
CA VAL A 72 6.28 -11.63 -2.22
C VAL A 72 5.00 -11.73 -1.37
N LEU A 73 3.83 -11.66 -1.98
CA LEU A 73 2.57 -11.77 -1.25
C LEU A 73 2.36 -13.18 -0.68
N ASN A 74 2.70 -14.21 -1.46
CA ASN A 74 2.65 -15.60 -1.03
C ASN A 74 3.64 -15.85 0.10
N PHE A 75 4.88 -15.37 -0.04
CA PHE A 75 5.87 -15.39 1.03
C PHE A 75 5.34 -14.76 2.33
N LEU A 76 4.83 -13.53 2.26
CA LEU A 76 4.29 -12.82 3.42
C LEU A 76 3.10 -13.55 4.07
N LYS A 77 2.29 -14.26 3.29
CA LYS A 77 1.18 -15.08 3.79
C LYS A 77 1.68 -16.29 4.57
N HIS A 78 2.62 -17.05 4.00
CA HIS A 78 3.11 -18.30 4.58
C HIS A 78 3.99 -18.04 5.82
N GLN A 79 4.75 -16.94 5.81
CA GLN A 79 5.57 -16.55 6.96
C GLN A 79 4.76 -15.95 8.12
N SER A 80 3.50 -15.61 7.89
CA SER A 80 2.64 -15.03 8.92
C SER A 80 2.26 -16.07 9.97
N LEU A 81 2.49 -15.77 11.25
CA LEU A 81 2.03 -16.61 12.37
C LEU A 81 0.51 -16.64 12.53
N ILE A 82 -0.19 -15.70 11.91
CA ILE A 82 -1.65 -15.58 11.96
C ILE A 82 -2.19 -15.68 10.54
N TYR A 83 -3.15 -16.60 10.34
CA TYR A 83 -3.85 -16.69 9.08
C TYR A 83 -4.66 -15.40 8.82
N THR A 84 -4.42 -14.78 7.66
CA THR A 84 -5.18 -13.60 7.21
C THR A 84 -5.82 -13.93 5.86
N SER A 85 -7.14 -13.80 5.79
CA SER A 85 -7.89 -14.11 4.56
C SER A 85 -7.60 -13.13 3.42
N ASN A 86 -7.26 -11.88 3.75
CA ASN A 86 -6.97 -10.81 2.79
C ASN A 86 -5.64 -10.12 3.11
N THR A 87 -4.53 -10.84 2.94
CA THR A 87 -3.20 -10.25 3.05
C THR A 87 -3.00 -9.23 1.94
N GLU A 88 -2.58 -8.01 2.31
CA GLU A 88 -2.13 -6.98 1.37
C GLU A 88 -0.72 -6.54 1.74
N ILE A 89 0.11 -6.29 0.74
CA ILE A 89 1.40 -5.64 0.95
C ILE A 89 1.18 -4.15 1.24
N GLN A 90 1.75 -3.69 2.33
CA GLN A 90 1.59 -2.33 2.85
C GLN A 90 2.93 -1.73 3.25
N ILE A 91 2.99 -0.40 3.24
CA ILE A 91 4.01 0.38 3.90
C ILE A 91 3.51 0.65 5.31
N ILE A 92 4.25 0.17 6.29
CA ILE A 92 3.83 0.08 7.68
C ILE A 92 4.82 0.84 8.53
N LYS A 93 4.34 1.71 9.42
CA LYS A 93 5.18 2.33 10.44
C LYS A 93 4.98 1.59 11.76
N VAL A 94 6.06 1.07 12.34
CA VAL A 94 6.06 0.45 13.66
C VAL A 94 6.14 1.53 14.73
N LYS A 95 5.42 1.33 15.84
CA LYS A 95 5.46 2.24 16.98
C LYS A 95 5.42 1.47 18.29
N TYR A 96 6.39 1.73 19.15
CA TYR A 96 6.52 1.11 20.46
C TYR A 96 5.83 1.96 21.52
N TYR A 97 5.32 1.28 22.52
CA TYR A 97 4.63 1.84 23.66
C TYR A 97 5.13 1.14 24.92
N HIS A 98 5.25 1.93 25.99
CA HIS A 98 5.69 1.47 27.29
C HIS A 98 4.51 1.53 28.25
N SER A 99 4.25 0.43 28.96
CA SER A 99 3.27 0.37 30.05
C SER A 99 3.96 -0.22 31.28
N GLY A 100 4.46 0.66 32.15
CA GLY A 100 5.32 0.24 33.26
C GLY A 100 6.64 -0.34 32.75
N ASN A 101 6.90 -1.61 33.07
CA ASN A 101 8.08 -2.34 32.62
C ASN A 101 7.87 -3.10 31.29
N ASP A 102 6.63 -3.17 30.80
CA ASP A 102 6.31 -3.90 29.59
C ASP A 102 6.42 -3.00 28.35
N VAL A 103 6.92 -3.58 27.27
CA VAL A 103 6.97 -2.95 25.93
C VAL A 103 6.05 -3.72 25.00
N TYR A 104 5.18 -3.00 24.32
CA TYR A 104 4.37 -3.54 23.23
C TYR A 104 4.45 -2.63 22.02
N TYR A 105 4.17 -3.17 20.84
CA TYR A 105 4.17 -2.40 19.61
C TYR A 105 2.83 -2.43 18.90
N THR A 106 2.59 -1.41 18.10
CA THR A 106 1.49 -1.36 17.14
C THR A 106 2.01 -0.88 15.80
N SER A 107 1.17 -1.00 14.79
CA SER A 107 1.45 -0.62 13.41
C SER A 107 0.53 0.50 12.93
N ILE A 108 1.05 1.33 12.04
CA ILE A 108 0.26 2.35 11.34
C ILE A 108 0.38 2.06 9.84
N ASN A 109 -0.74 1.75 9.19
CA ASN A 109 -0.81 1.55 7.74
C ASN A 109 -0.62 2.89 7.00
N LYS A 110 0.55 3.12 6.43
CA LYS A 110 0.87 4.33 5.66
C LYS A 110 0.38 4.26 4.23
N THR A 111 0.24 3.08 3.65
CA THR A 111 -0.39 2.88 2.34
C THR A 111 -1.80 3.45 2.30
N TYR A 112 -2.58 3.31 3.38
CA TYR A 112 -3.92 3.90 3.48
C TYR A 112 -3.91 5.43 3.26
N TYR A 113 -3.02 6.15 3.95
CA TYR A 113 -2.90 7.61 3.80
C TYR A 113 -2.38 8.00 2.41
N LEU A 114 -1.43 7.24 1.86
CA LEU A 114 -0.96 7.44 0.48
C LEU A 114 -2.11 7.27 -0.52
N ARG A 115 -2.96 6.24 -0.36
CA ARG A 115 -4.14 6.01 -1.20
C ARG A 115 -5.10 7.20 -1.14
N ILE A 116 -5.31 7.82 0.02
CA ILE A 116 -6.13 9.04 0.16
C ILE A 116 -5.53 10.18 -0.66
N ILE A 117 -4.25 10.49 -0.46
CA ILE A 117 -3.54 11.57 -1.16
C ILE A 117 -3.59 11.34 -2.68
N GLN A 118 -3.34 10.10 -3.12
CA GLN A 118 -3.38 9.74 -4.54
C GLN A 118 -4.77 9.88 -5.15
N ARG A 119 -5.85 9.45 -4.46
CA ARG A 119 -7.24 9.64 -4.94
C ARG A 119 -7.56 11.11 -5.14
N LEU A 120 -7.17 11.90 -4.16
CA LEU A 120 -7.31 13.34 -4.13
C LEU A 120 -6.53 14.04 -5.27
N TRP A 121 -5.31 13.59 -5.53
CA TRP A 121 -4.53 14.05 -6.69
C TRP A 121 -5.17 13.67 -8.01
N ARG A 122 -5.66 12.43 -8.15
CA ARG A 122 -6.39 11.98 -9.36
C ARG A 122 -7.63 12.84 -9.62
N LYS A 123 -8.41 13.14 -8.58
CA LYS A 123 -9.56 14.07 -8.68
C LYS A 123 -9.11 15.44 -9.20
N ARG A 124 -8.04 16.00 -8.62
CA ARG A 124 -7.52 17.31 -9.03
C ARG A 124 -6.95 17.33 -10.44
N LEU A 125 -6.33 16.23 -10.86
CA LEU A 125 -5.83 16.08 -12.22
C LEU A 125 -6.99 16.09 -13.22
N LYS A 126 -8.08 15.37 -12.93
CA LYS A 126 -9.30 15.39 -13.75
C LYS A 126 -9.91 16.78 -13.85
N GLU A 127 -10.03 17.51 -12.73
CA GLU A 127 -10.52 18.89 -12.74
C GLU A 127 -9.64 19.81 -13.61
N ARG A 128 -8.31 19.62 -13.57
CA ARG A 128 -7.38 20.37 -14.41
C ARG A 128 -7.53 20.00 -15.88
N GLU A 129 -7.69 18.74 -16.21
CA GLU A 129 -7.92 18.28 -17.58
C GLU A 129 -9.20 18.92 -18.16
N GLU A 130 -10.30 18.90 -17.41
CA GLU A 130 -11.54 19.55 -17.81
C GLU A 130 -11.38 21.07 -17.97
N PHE A 131 -10.65 21.70 -17.06
CA PHE A 131 -10.32 23.13 -17.13
C PHE A 131 -9.53 23.47 -18.39
N TYR A 132 -8.50 22.68 -18.72
CA TYR A 132 -7.73 22.87 -19.94
C TYR A 132 -8.59 22.65 -21.18
N ARG A 133 -9.39 21.57 -21.21
CA ARG A 133 -10.35 21.30 -22.30
C ARG A 133 -11.28 22.48 -22.57
N LYS A 134 -11.80 23.13 -21.52
CA LYS A 134 -12.62 24.34 -21.64
C LYS A 134 -11.85 25.53 -22.22
N ARG A 135 -10.57 25.69 -21.87
CA ARG A 135 -9.71 26.76 -22.41
C ARG A 135 -9.34 26.58 -23.89
N VAL A 136 -9.23 25.35 -24.38
CA VAL A 136 -8.94 25.09 -25.82
C VAL A 136 -10.18 25.25 -26.71
N ASN A 137 -11.36 25.48 -26.13
CA ASN A 137 -12.58 25.74 -26.90
C ASN A 137 -12.45 27.05 -27.70
N ILE A 138 -12.88 27.05 -28.96
CA ILE A 138 -12.84 28.21 -29.86
C ILE A 138 -13.51 29.46 -29.27
N PHE A 139 -14.60 29.31 -28.52
CA PHE A 139 -15.26 30.43 -27.86
C PHE A 139 -14.39 31.03 -26.76
N ALA A 140 -13.72 30.20 -25.97
CA ALA A 140 -12.84 30.63 -24.90
C ALA A 140 -11.57 31.30 -25.45
N LEU A 141 -11.02 30.77 -26.54
CA LEU A 141 -9.88 31.37 -27.24
C LEU A 141 -10.25 32.74 -27.82
N ARG A 142 -11.36 32.83 -28.55
CA ARG A 142 -11.84 34.11 -29.11
C ARG A 142 -12.13 35.15 -28.03
N HIS A 143 -12.73 34.75 -26.90
CA HIS A 143 -12.92 35.66 -25.76
C HIS A 143 -11.58 36.21 -25.25
N ARG A 144 -10.58 35.34 -25.12
CA ARG A 144 -9.24 35.75 -24.68
C ARG A 144 -8.56 36.69 -25.69
N GLU A 145 -8.75 36.47 -26.98
CA GLU A 145 -8.23 37.36 -28.03
C GLU A 145 -8.86 38.75 -27.97
N LEU A 146 -10.18 38.84 -27.77
CA LEU A 146 -10.90 40.10 -27.73
C LEU A 146 -10.70 40.88 -26.42
N ASN A 147 -10.66 40.18 -25.28
CA ASN A 147 -10.69 40.80 -23.95
C ASN A 147 -9.34 40.74 -23.20
N GLY A 148 -8.36 39.99 -23.70
CA GLY A 148 -7.06 39.77 -23.04
C GLY A 148 -7.11 38.81 -21.83
N CYS A 149 -8.29 38.36 -21.41
CA CYS A 149 -8.49 37.50 -20.24
C CYS A 149 -9.34 36.25 -20.57
N TRP A 150 -9.23 35.20 -19.74
CA TRP A 150 -10.07 34.02 -19.91
C TRP A 150 -11.51 34.31 -19.49
N PRO A 151 -12.50 33.60 -20.07
CA PRO A 151 -13.89 33.65 -19.60
C PRO A 151 -14.00 33.38 -18.10
N GLU A 152 -15.09 33.85 -17.50
CA GLU A 152 -15.39 33.63 -16.08
C GLU A 152 -15.31 32.13 -15.71
N GLY A 153 -14.75 31.84 -14.54
CA GLY A 153 -14.50 30.46 -14.09
C GLY A 153 -13.29 29.76 -14.74
N LEU A 154 -12.69 30.35 -15.79
CA LEU A 154 -11.47 29.82 -16.44
C LEU A 154 -10.20 30.62 -16.12
N ASN A 155 -10.27 31.63 -15.25
CA ASN A 155 -9.11 32.44 -14.87
C ASN A 155 -8.19 31.72 -13.87
N ASN A 156 -8.76 30.99 -12.92
CA ASN A 156 -8.03 30.38 -11.80
C ASN A 156 -7.87 28.88 -12.00
N LYS A 157 -6.63 28.42 -12.24
CA LYS A 157 -6.33 26.98 -12.35
C LYS A 157 -6.49 26.29 -11.00
N PRO A 158 -7.13 25.11 -10.92
CA PRO A 158 -7.20 24.33 -9.69
C PRO A 158 -5.82 24.03 -9.10
N GLY A 159 -5.56 24.52 -7.88
CA GLY A 159 -4.33 24.29 -7.12
C GLY A 159 -4.34 23.00 -6.30
N LEU A 160 -3.19 22.70 -5.69
CA LEU A 160 -3.06 21.63 -4.68
C LEU A 160 -3.37 22.11 -3.25
N HIS A 161 -3.53 23.42 -3.06
CA HIS A 161 -3.88 23.98 -1.77
C HIS A 161 -5.35 23.67 -1.41
N GLY A 162 -5.62 23.44 -0.13
CA GLY A 162 -6.95 23.11 0.39
C GLY A 162 -7.48 21.73 -0.01
N LEU A 163 -6.62 20.85 -0.51
CA LEU A 163 -7.03 19.59 -1.13
C LEU A 163 -7.44 18.52 -0.10
N LEU A 164 -6.98 18.68 1.15
CA LEU A 164 -7.40 17.91 2.32
C LEU A 164 -8.44 18.65 3.19
N CYS A 165 -8.77 19.90 2.85
CA CYS A 165 -9.77 20.67 3.59
C CYS A 165 -11.16 20.30 3.06
N ASN A 166 -12.08 19.94 3.95
CA ASN A 166 -13.48 19.80 3.57
C ASN A 166 -14.00 21.17 3.13
N LYS A 167 -14.63 21.21 1.95
CA LYS A 167 -15.36 22.39 1.45
C LYS A 167 -16.76 22.40 2.02
#